data_AF-A0AAD7RE99-F1
#
_entry.id   AF-A0AAD7RE99-F1
#
_cell.length_a   1.000
_cell.length_b   1.000
_cell.length_c   1.000
_cell.angle_alpha   90.00
_cell.angle_beta   90.00
_cell.angle_gamma   90.00
#
_symmetry.space_group_name_H-M   'P 1'
#
loop_
_entity.id
_entity.type
_entity.pdbx_description
1 polymer ?
#
loop_
_entity_poly.entity_id
_entity_poly.type
_entity_poly.pdbx_seq_one_letter_code
_entity_poly.pdbx_strand_id
1 'polypeptide(L)'
;MDVQDRATSMRRQLDYILVRRKWRKSILNAESYSTFDSVGSDHRVVAARLRLSLRVPKSAPRARPDWEAFAGSPELQANYTAEVRGRLHLLAEEGEPTTYERFLSASEEATRKWVPTKGRHRASPRSKHPEVVRKRTRVEEARRSFVRGDRGESGGAERRQTAAVQHL
;
A
#
# COMPACT_ATOMS: atom_id res chain seq x y z
N MET A 1 9.78 -28.05 -19.42
CA MET A 1 10.41 -29.22 -18.76
C MET A 1 9.38 -29.79 -17.82
N ASP A 2 9.13 -31.09 -17.90
CA ASP A 2 8.08 -31.75 -17.11
C ASP A 2 8.57 -32.03 -15.69
N VAL A 3 8.08 -31.24 -14.72
CA VAL A 3 8.35 -31.47 -13.30
C VAL A 3 7.60 -32.73 -12.86
N GLN A 4 8.35 -33.81 -12.61
CA GLN A 4 7.86 -35.09 -12.14
C GLN A 4 8.23 -35.29 -10.66
N ASP A 5 7.34 -35.96 -9.90
CA ASP A 5 7.61 -36.39 -8.54
C ASP A 5 8.80 -37.36 -8.48
N ARG A 6 9.75 -37.09 -7.58
CA ARG A 6 10.99 -37.87 -7.39
C ARG A 6 10.73 -39.33 -7.00
N ALA A 7 9.58 -39.65 -6.42
CA ALA A 7 9.28 -41.00 -5.93
C ALA A 7 8.58 -41.89 -6.96
N THR A 8 7.72 -41.34 -7.83
CA THR A 8 6.89 -42.18 -8.73
C THR A 8 6.79 -41.70 -10.18
N SER A 9 7.46 -40.63 -10.58
CA SER A 9 7.37 -40.06 -11.95
C SER A 9 5.93 -39.69 -12.38
N MET A 10 4.97 -39.68 -11.45
CA MET A 10 3.56 -39.37 -11.69
C MET A 10 3.23 -37.97 -11.21
N ARG A 11 2.46 -37.22 -12.00
CA ARG A 11 1.93 -35.92 -11.57
C ARG A 11 0.88 -36.14 -10.47
N ARG A 12 1.17 -35.71 -9.25
CA ARG A 12 0.23 -35.73 -8.13
C ARG A 12 -0.36 -34.33 -7.91
N GLN A 13 -1.63 -34.26 -7.53
CA GLN A 13 -2.25 -33.04 -7.02
C GLN A 13 -2.24 -33.11 -5.50
N LEU A 14 -1.30 -32.39 -4.87
CA LEU A 14 -1.12 -32.35 -3.43
C LEU A 14 -1.69 -31.07 -2.80
N ASP A 15 -1.77 -30.01 -3.59
CA ASP A 15 -2.19 -28.69 -3.15
C ASP A 15 -3.66 -28.42 -3.49
N TYR A 16 -4.41 -27.92 -2.50
CA TYR A 16 -5.85 -27.67 -2.63
C TYR A 16 -6.26 -26.35 -1.95
N ILE A 17 -7.16 -25.61 -2.60
CA ILE A 17 -7.89 -24.51 -1.97
C ILE A 17 -9.26 -25.04 -1.54
N LEU A 18 -9.42 -25.28 -0.24
CA LEU A 18 -10.68 -25.79 0.31
C LEU A 18 -11.69 -24.66 0.53
N VAL A 19 -12.85 -24.77 -0.11
CA VAL A 19 -13.94 -23.80 0.01
C VAL A 19 -15.17 -24.45 0.63
N ARG A 20 -15.75 -23.83 1.66
CA ARG A 20 -16.99 -24.33 2.28
C ARG A 20 -18.11 -24.40 1.23
N ARG A 21 -18.93 -25.46 1.29
CA ARG A 21 -20.02 -25.72 0.32
C ARG A 21 -20.93 -24.50 0.05
N LYS A 22 -21.24 -23.70 1.08
CA LYS A 22 -22.07 -22.49 0.94
C LYS A 22 -21.49 -21.41 0.02
N TRP A 23 -20.17 -21.40 -0.17
CA TRP A 23 -19.44 -20.43 -1.00
C TRP A 23 -19.05 -20.99 -2.38
N ARG A 24 -19.51 -22.21 -2.74
CA ARG A 24 -19.15 -22.83 -4.03
C ARG A 24 -19.52 -21.94 -5.22
N LYS A 25 -20.67 -21.27 -5.16
CA LYS A 25 -21.15 -20.33 -6.20
C LYS A 25 -20.34 -19.02 -6.27
N SER A 26 -19.48 -18.75 -5.30
CA SER A 26 -18.60 -17.58 -5.30
C SER A 26 -17.29 -17.84 -6.03
N ILE A 27 -16.96 -19.08 -6.37
CA ILE A 27 -15.74 -19.42 -7.11
C ILE A 27 -15.99 -19.12 -8.59
N LEU A 28 -15.20 -18.21 -9.16
CA LEU A 28 -15.25 -17.87 -10.58
C LEU A 28 -14.29 -18.75 -11.40
N ASN A 29 -13.11 -19.03 -10.84
CA ASN A 29 -12.10 -19.85 -11.49
C ASN A 29 -11.18 -20.50 -10.43
N ALA A 30 -10.59 -21.65 -10.75
CA ALA A 30 -9.55 -22.30 -9.97
C ALA A 30 -8.60 -23.03 -10.91
N GLU A 31 -7.32 -22.65 -10.91
CA GLU A 31 -6.30 -23.14 -11.83
C GLU A 31 -5.00 -23.44 -11.08
N SER A 32 -4.24 -24.40 -11.60
CA SER A 32 -2.86 -24.65 -11.16
C SER A 32 -1.89 -24.09 -12.19
N TYR A 33 -1.02 -23.17 -11.79
CA TYR A 33 0.01 -22.58 -12.64
C TYR A 33 1.33 -23.35 -12.49
N SER A 34 1.88 -23.79 -13.62
CA SER A 34 3.23 -24.36 -13.74
C SER A 34 4.27 -23.34 -14.21
N THR A 35 3.87 -22.10 -14.48
CA THR A 35 4.75 -21.06 -15.05
C THR A 35 5.72 -20.48 -14.02
N PHE A 36 5.66 -20.91 -12.76
CA PHE A 36 6.52 -20.47 -11.68
C PHE A 36 7.79 -21.33 -11.53
N ASP A 37 8.23 -22.02 -12.59
CA ASP A 37 9.46 -22.83 -12.57
C ASP A 37 10.73 -22.03 -12.15
N SER A 38 10.68 -20.70 -12.18
CA SER A 38 11.77 -19.81 -11.75
C SER A 38 11.97 -19.71 -10.22
N VAL A 39 11.02 -20.17 -9.39
CA VAL A 39 11.18 -20.15 -7.91
C VAL A 39 11.82 -21.44 -7.35
N GLY A 40 12.20 -22.39 -8.21
CA GLY A 40 12.94 -23.60 -7.80
C GLY A 40 12.16 -24.57 -6.91
N SER A 41 10.84 -24.41 -6.82
CA SER A 41 9.95 -25.34 -6.12
C SER A 41 9.40 -26.38 -7.10
N ASP A 42 9.26 -27.61 -6.65
CA ASP A 42 8.61 -28.72 -7.34
C ASP A 42 7.08 -28.72 -7.21
N HIS A 43 6.51 -27.76 -6.48
CA HIS A 43 5.08 -27.55 -6.34
C HIS A 43 4.50 -26.60 -7.40
N ARG A 44 3.28 -26.88 -7.84
CA ARG A 44 2.51 -25.98 -8.72
C ARG A 44 1.67 -25.03 -7.88
N VAL A 45 1.70 -23.74 -8.22
CA VAL A 45 0.89 -22.73 -7.53
C VAL A 45 -0.58 -22.94 -7.89
N VAL A 46 -1.41 -23.25 -6.90
CA VAL A 46 -2.88 -23.31 -7.09
C VAL A 46 -3.47 -21.96 -6.73
N ALA A 47 -4.24 -21.38 -7.65
CA ALA A 47 -4.91 -20.10 -7.45
C ALA A 47 -6.41 -20.23 -7.71
N ALA A 48 -7.22 -19.50 -6.93
CA ALA A 48 -8.65 -19.40 -7.14
C ALA A 48 -9.08 -17.94 -7.23
N ARG A 49 -9.96 -17.62 -8.17
CA ARG A 49 -10.62 -16.33 -8.29
C ARG A 49 -12.00 -16.42 -7.65
N LEU A 50 -12.27 -15.58 -6.66
CA LEU A 50 -13.53 -15.58 -5.92
C LEU A 50 -14.28 -14.24 -6.06
N ARG A 51 -15.62 -14.31 -6.14
CA ARG A 51 -16.54 -13.17 -6.06
C ARG A 51 -17.10 -13.07 -4.65
N LEU A 52 -16.44 -12.27 -3.81
CA LEU A 52 -16.82 -12.05 -2.41
C LEU A 52 -16.78 -10.56 -2.07
N SER A 53 -17.69 -10.14 -1.19
CA SER A 53 -17.62 -8.83 -0.53
C SER A 53 -17.12 -9.07 0.90
N LEU A 54 -15.89 -8.66 1.18
CA LEU A 54 -15.26 -8.79 2.49
C LEU A 54 -15.30 -7.44 3.18
N ARG A 55 -15.78 -7.41 4.43
CA ARG A 55 -15.66 -6.22 5.28
C ARG A 55 -14.32 -6.30 5.99
N VAL A 56 -13.49 -5.28 5.80
CA VAL A 56 -12.25 -5.15 6.57
C VAL A 56 -12.64 -4.80 8.01
N PRO A 57 -12.35 -5.66 9.01
CA PRO A 57 -12.54 -5.25 10.39
C PRO A 57 -11.65 -4.05 10.69
N LYS A 58 -12.12 -3.11 11.52
CA LYS A 58 -11.27 -2.06 12.09
C LYS A 58 -10.22 -2.72 12.98
N SER A 59 -9.14 -3.21 12.38
CA SER A 59 -7.99 -3.67 13.12
C SER A 59 -7.29 -2.45 13.71
N ALA A 60 -6.81 -2.59 14.95
CA ALA A 60 -5.80 -1.68 15.46
C ALA A 60 -4.65 -1.65 14.43
N PRO A 61 -4.11 -0.47 14.10
CA PRO A 61 -3.06 -0.39 13.10
C PRO A 61 -1.84 -1.19 13.55
N ARG A 62 -1.66 -2.37 12.94
CA ARG A 62 -0.44 -3.14 13.13
C ARG A 62 0.68 -2.40 12.42
N ALA A 63 1.72 -2.04 13.15
CA ALA A 63 2.93 -1.52 12.57
C ALA A 63 3.43 -2.55 11.54
N ARG A 64 3.59 -2.12 10.29
CA ARG A 64 4.07 -3.01 9.23
C ARG A 64 5.60 -3.04 9.28
N PRO A 65 6.23 -4.22 9.42
CA PRO A 65 7.68 -4.30 9.36
C PRO A 65 8.18 -3.79 8.01
N ASP A 66 9.27 -3.02 8.05
CA ASP A 66 10.01 -2.57 6.88
C ASP A 66 11.17 -3.53 6.60
N TRP A 67 10.86 -4.63 5.92
CA TRP A 67 11.85 -5.63 5.56
C TRP A 67 12.92 -5.10 4.60
N GLU A 68 12.61 -4.05 3.83
CA GLU A 68 13.54 -3.44 2.88
C GLU A 68 14.60 -2.62 3.64
N ALA A 69 14.17 -1.78 4.58
CA ALA A 69 15.08 -1.06 5.47
C ALA A 69 15.92 -2.02 6.33
N PHE A 70 15.33 -3.12 6.79
CA PHE A 70 16.05 -4.16 7.54
C PHE A 70 17.09 -4.89 6.67
N ALA A 71 16.74 -5.26 5.44
CA ALA A 71 17.66 -5.90 4.50
C ALA A 71 18.85 -5.00 4.14
N GLY A 72 18.65 -3.68 4.14
CA GLY A 72 19.72 -2.69 3.86
C GLY A 72 20.70 -2.45 5.02
N SER A 73 20.46 -2.96 6.22
CA SER A 73 21.32 -2.73 7.40
C SER A 73 21.90 -4.04 7.96
N PRO A 74 23.18 -4.34 7.68
CA PRO A 74 23.87 -5.49 8.26
C PRO A 74 23.93 -5.47 9.79
N GLU A 75 23.98 -4.27 10.38
CA GLU A 75 24.00 -4.09 11.84
C GLU A 75 22.68 -4.56 12.47
N LEU A 76 21.53 -4.17 11.90
CA LEU A 76 20.22 -4.62 12.37
C LEU A 76 20.07 -6.15 12.24
N GLN A 77 20.62 -6.74 11.17
CA GLN A 77 20.60 -8.18 10.96
C GLN A 77 21.46 -8.93 11.96
N ALA A 78 22.66 -8.42 12.27
CA ALA A 78 23.55 -9.00 13.28
C ALA A 78 22.90 -8.96 14.67
N ASN A 79 22.35 -7.81 15.06
CA ASN A 79 21.66 -7.64 16.34
C ASN A 79 20.40 -8.52 16.45
N TYR A 80 19.60 -8.59 15.39
CA TYR A 80 18.45 -9.49 15.32
C TYR A 80 18.86 -10.95 15.48
N THR A 81 19.91 -11.38 14.77
CA THR A 81 20.39 -12.77 14.81
C THR A 81 20.93 -13.13 16.19
N ALA A 82 21.70 -12.23 16.80
CA ALA A 82 22.22 -12.41 18.15
C ALA A 82 21.09 -12.53 19.18
N GLU A 83 20.04 -11.70 19.06
CA GLU A 83 18.88 -11.74 19.95
C GLU A 83 18.07 -13.03 19.81
N VAL A 84 17.77 -13.46 18.57
CA VAL A 84 17.03 -14.71 18.31
C VAL A 84 17.82 -15.90 18.85
N ARG A 85 19.13 -15.95 18.60
CA ARG A 85 20.01 -17.02 19.09
C ARG A 85 20.10 -17.03 20.61
N GLY A 86 20.31 -15.86 21.23
CA GLY A 86 20.39 -15.73 22.68
C GLY A 86 19.11 -16.20 23.38
N ARG A 87 17.94 -15.76 22.89
CA ARG A 87 16.66 -16.18 23.45
C ARG A 87 16.36 -17.66 23.22
N LEU A 88 16.65 -18.16 22.02
CA LEU A 88 16.46 -19.58 21.73
C LEU A 88 17.37 -20.46 22.59
N HIS A 89 18.59 -20.02 22.88
CA HIS A 89 19.53 -20.73 23.75
C HIS A 89 19.05 -20.76 25.20
N LEU A 90 18.61 -19.63 25.76
CA LEU A 90 18.01 -19.58 27.10
C LEU A 90 16.78 -20.49 27.23
N LEU A 91 15.93 -20.49 26.20
CA LEU A 91 14.73 -21.33 26.15
C LEU A 91 15.05 -22.81 25.95
N ALA A 92 16.24 -23.18 25.46
CA ALA A 92 16.64 -24.57 25.29
C ALA A 92 17.09 -25.22 26.62
N GLU A 93 17.57 -24.44 27.58
CA GLU A 93 17.99 -24.94 28.90
C GLU A 93 16.80 -25.32 29.82
N GLU A 94 15.59 -24.85 29.51
CA GLU A 94 14.36 -25.12 30.29
C GLU A 94 13.69 -26.49 30.01
N GLY A 95 14.39 -27.44 29.39
CA GLY A 95 14.05 -28.88 29.43
C GLY A 95 12.79 -29.39 28.70
N GLU A 96 11.99 -28.52 28.08
CA GLU A 96 10.71 -28.89 27.42
C GLU A 96 10.80 -28.95 25.87
N PRO A 97 10.20 -29.96 25.20
CA PRO A 97 10.36 -30.19 23.77
C PRO A 97 9.28 -29.49 22.92
N THR A 98 9.35 -28.16 22.78
CA THR A 98 8.65 -27.45 21.68
C THR A 98 9.57 -26.44 21.00
N THR A 99 10.55 -26.97 20.26
CA THR A 99 11.62 -26.20 19.59
C THR A 99 11.08 -25.14 18.62
N TYR A 100 9.94 -25.39 17.97
CA TYR A 100 9.41 -24.51 16.92
C TYR A 100 8.57 -23.34 17.44
N GLU A 101 7.70 -23.56 18.42
CA GLU A 101 6.88 -22.49 19.00
C GLU A 101 7.74 -21.44 19.72
N ARG A 102 8.78 -21.92 20.42
CA ARG A 102 9.80 -21.07 21.05
C ARG A 102 10.56 -20.23 20.02
N PHE A 103 10.93 -20.84 18.89
CA PHE A 103 11.55 -20.11 17.79
C PHE A 103 10.63 -19.03 17.22
N LEU A 104 9.34 -19.34 17.02
CA LEU A 104 8.36 -18.35 16.56
C LEU A 104 8.24 -17.19 17.54
N SER A 105 8.14 -17.46 18.85
CA SER A 105 8.07 -16.42 19.88
C SER A 105 9.34 -15.55 19.90
N ALA A 106 10.51 -16.17 19.92
CA ALA A 106 11.79 -15.46 19.89
C ALA A 106 11.93 -14.60 18.63
N SER A 107 11.51 -15.12 17.48
CA SER A 107 11.51 -14.40 16.20
C SER A 107 10.55 -13.22 16.19
N GLU A 108 9.32 -13.39 16.68
CA GLU A 108 8.32 -12.32 16.76
C GLU A 108 8.81 -11.17 17.64
N GLU A 109 9.37 -11.48 18.80
CA GLU A 109 9.84 -10.48 19.72
C GLU A 109 11.13 -9.79 19.24
N ALA A 110 12.07 -10.53 18.65
CA ALA A 110 13.24 -9.94 18.01
C ALA A 110 12.83 -9.03 16.84
N THR A 111 11.78 -9.41 16.10
CA THR A 111 11.20 -8.61 15.03
C THR A 111 10.67 -7.28 15.57
N ARG A 112 9.94 -7.31 16.70
CA ARG A 112 9.44 -6.08 17.34
C ARG A 112 10.56 -5.15 17.82
N LYS A 113 11.71 -5.71 18.21
CA LYS A 113 12.84 -4.95 18.77
C LYS A 113 13.74 -4.36 17.69
N TRP A 114 14.06 -5.13 16.66
CA TRP A 114 15.13 -4.81 15.71
C TRP A 114 14.65 -4.46 14.30
N VAL A 115 13.44 -4.86 13.91
CA VAL A 115 12.95 -4.60 12.56
C VAL A 115 12.24 -3.25 12.52
N PRO A 116 12.71 -2.28 11.70
CA PRO A 116 12.06 -0.99 11.57
C PRO A 116 10.61 -1.14 11.10
N THR A 117 9.78 -0.15 11.40
CA THR A 117 8.38 -0.16 10.96
C THR A 117 8.15 0.89 9.89
N LYS A 118 7.40 0.54 8.84
CA LYS A 118 7.04 1.49 7.79
C LYS A 118 6.23 2.63 8.37
N GLY A 119 6.74 3.84 8.20
CA GLY A 119 6.04 5.06 8.54
C GLY A 119 4.67 5.12 7.84
N ARG A 120 3.66 5.62 8.55
CA ARG A 120 2.38 5.94 7.91
C ARG A 120 2.61 7.09 6.94
N HIS A 121 2.61 6.81 5.64
CA HIS A 121 2.41 7.85 4.64
C HIS A 121 1.01 8.42 4.83
N ARG A 122 0.91 9.56 5.51
CA ARG A 122 -0.30 10.36 5.47
C ARG A 122 -0.42 10.85 4.04
N ALA A 123 -1.50 10.45 3.36
CA ALA A 123 -1.83 11.04 2.08
C ALA A 123 -1.82 12.56 2.25
N SER A 124 -1.09 13.27 1.38
CA SER A 124 -1.10 14.73 1.39
C SER A 124 -2.55 15.19 1.28
N PRO A 125 -2.99 16.19 2.08
CA PRO A 125 -4.33 16.73 1.95
C PRO A 125 -4.63 17.07 0.49
N ARG A 126 -5.83 16.75 -0.01
CA ARG A 126 -6.22 16.99 -1.41
C ARG A 126 -6.07 18.46 -1.81
N SER A 127 -6.13 19.36 -0.83
CA SER A 127 -5.86 20.80 -0.99
C SER A 127 -4.44 21.14 -1.46
N LYS A 128 -3.45 20.26 -1.23
CA LYS A 128 -2.06 20.40 -1.68
C LYS A 128 -1.80 19.75 -3.04
N HIS A 129 -2.80 19.15 -3.67
CA HIS A 129 -2.63 18.54 -4.99
C HIS A 129 -2.28 19.63 -6.03
N PRO A 130 -1.30 19.40 -6.94
CA PRO A 130 -0.84 20.42 -7.89
C PRO A 130 -1.96 21.07 -8.71
N GLU A 131 -2.93 20.28 -9.18
CA GLU A 131 -4.07 20.81 -9.92
C GLU A 131 -5.00 21.71 -9.09
N VAL A 132 -5.18 21.37 -7.81
CA VAL A 132 -6.02 22.15 -6.89
C VAL A 132 -5.36 23.50 -6.58
N VAL A 133 -4.04 23.49 -6.40
CA VAL A 133 -3.24 24.71 -6.25
C VAL A 133 -3.34 25.57 -7.50
N ARG A 134 -3.12 25.00 -8.70
CA ARG A 134 -3.20 25.72 -9.98
C ARG A 134 -4.55 26.39 -10.19
N LYS A 135 -5.66 25.69 -9.90
CA LYS A 135 -7.01 26.25 -10.01
C LYS A 135 -7.23 27.40 -9.02
N ARG A 136 -6.77 27.28 -7.78
CA ARG A 136 -6.87 28.36 -6.78
C ARG A 136 -6.09 29.60 -7.22
N THR A 137 -4.87 29.44 -7.70
CA THR A 137 -4.06 30.56 -8.21
C THR A 137 -4.80 31.28 -9.33
N ARG A 138 -5.38 30.55 -10.29
CA ARG A 138 -6.15 31.14 -11.39
C ARG A 138 -7.38 31.92 -10.92
N VAL A 139 -8.08 31.42 -9.90
CA VAL A 139 -9.23 32.13 -9.31
C VAL A 139 -8.79 33.41 -8.61
N GLU A 140 -7.69 33.37 -7.85
CA GLU A 140 -7.14 34.55 -7.19
C GLU A 140 -6.65 35.61 -8.19
N GLU A 141 -6.02 35.17 -9.28
CA GLU A 141 -5.62 36.05 -10.39
C GLU A 141 -6.83 36.73 -11.05
N ALA A 142 -7.87 35.97 -11.38
CA ALA A 142 -9.11 36.49 -11.96
C ALA A 142 -9.83 37.46 -11.00
N ARG A 143 -9.83 37.16 -9.70
CA ARG A 143 -10.37 38.07 -8.67
C ARG A 143 -9.58 39.37 -8.61
N ARG A 144 -8.24 39.29 -8.63
CA ARG A 144 -7.36 40.47 -8.62
C ARG A 144 -7.51 41.31 -9.88
N SER A 145 -7.70 40.70 -11.06
CA SER A 145 -7.98 41.46 -12.28
C SER A 145 -9.34 42.13 -12.24
N PHE A 146 -10.38 41.44 -11.75
CA PHE A 146 -11.72 42.00 -11.61
C PHE A 146 -11.74 43.22 -10.68
N VAL A 147 -11.16 43.10 -9.47
CA VAL A 147 -11.08 44.22 -8.50
C VAL A 147 -10.26 45.40 -9.03
N ARG A 148 -9.29 45.17 -9.92
CA ARG A 148 -8.53 46.25 -10.58
C ARG A 148 -9.30 46.90 -11.72
N GLY A 149 -10.09 46.14 -12.48
CA GLY A 149 -10.94 46.66 -13.56
C GLY A 149 -12.08 47.55 -13.02
N ASP A 150 -12.67 47.18 -11.89
CA ASP A 150 -13.78 47.91 -11.26
C ASP A 150 -13.38 49.32 -10.77
N ARG A 151 -12.08 49.57 -10.52
CA ARG A 151 -11.56 50.91 -10.18
C ARG A 151 -11.26 51.80 -11.40
N GLY A 152 -11.32 51.25 -12.62
CA GLY A 152 -10.93 51.93 -13.86
C GLY A 152 -12.09 52.60 -14.62
N GLU A 153 -13.35 52.25 -14.34
CA GLU A 153 -14.51 52.69 -15.14
C GLU A 153 -15.47 53.66 -14.42
N SER A 154 -15.10 54.20 -13.25
CA SER A 154 -15.96 55.13 -12.49
C SER A 154 -15.68 56.63 -12.73
N GLY A 155 -15.07 57.03 -13.84
CA GLY A 155 -14.74 58.44 -14.08
C GLY A 155 -14.68 58.84 -15.55
N GLY A 156 -15.81 59.27 -16.11
CA GLY A 156 -15.81 59.96 -17.41
C GLY A 156 -17.13 59.88 -18.19
N ALA A 157 -18.15 60.61 -17.76
CA ALA A 157 -19.27 60.97 -18.62
C ALA A 157 -19.44 62.50 -18.58
N GLU A 158 -18.74 63.17 -19.49
CA GLU A 158 -18.79 64.62 -19.69
C GLU A 158 -20.08 65.09 -20.36
N ARG A 159 -20.40 66.34 -20.06
CA ARG A 159 -21.67 67.04 -20.24
C ARG A 159 -21.89 67.49 -21.68
N ARG A 160 -23.16 67.53 -22.06
CA ARG A 160 -23.74 68.09 -23.28
C ARG A 160 -23.27 69.54 -23.53
N GLN A 161 -22.83 69.85 -24.75
CA GLN A 161 -22.83 71.20 -25.29
C GLN A 161 -23.89 71.30 -26.40
N THR A 162 -24.82 72.23 -26.20
CA THR A 162 -25.85 72.67 -27.14
C THR A 162 -25.27 73.71 -28.08
N ALA A 163 -25.36 73.49 -29.40
CA ALA A 163 -25.02 74.49 -30.40
C ALA A 163 -26.18 75.48 -30.57
N ALA A 164 -25.89 76.77 -30.36
CA ALA A 164 -26.77 77.88 -30.67
C ALA A 164 -26.68 78.21 -32.18
N VAL A 165 -27.84 78.26 -32.83
CA VAL A 165 -28.01 78.73 -34.21
C VAL A 165 -28.10 80.25 -34.19
N GLN A 166 -27.25 80.94 -34.96
CA GLN A 166 -27.43 82.35 -35.29
C GLN A 166 -27.81 82.51 -36.76
N HIS A 167 -28.89 83.26 -36.96
CA HIS A 167 -29.53 83.64 -38.21
C HIS A 167 -28.65 84.51 -39.12
N LEU A 168 -28.85 84.31 -40.43
CA LEU A 168 -28.94 85.37 -41.44
C LEU A 168 -30.21 85.11 -42.25
#